data_AF-A0A2G1QPY2-F1
#
_entry.id   AF-A0A2G1QPY2-F1
#
_cell.length_a   1.000
_cell.length_b   1.000
_cell.length_c   1.000
_cell.angle_alpha   90.00
_cell.angle_beta   90.00
_cell.angle_gamma   90.00
#
_symmetry.space_group_name_H-M   'P 1'
#
loop_
_entity.id
_entity.type
_entity.pdbx_description
1 polymer ?
#
loop_
_entity_poly.entity_id
_entity_poly.type
_entity_poly.pdbx_seq_one_letter_code
_entity_poly.pdbx_strand_id
1 'polypeptide(L)'
;MPLEHSHDADAIATRLADGGHRSYLRDFVYGGIDGSVTTFAVVAGVEGAGLSSGVVLILGLANLVADGFSMAASNYSGTKTELDDRDRIREIEQKHIRLEPDGEREEVRQILAAKGLSGTTLEDAVEAVTSDRETWIRLMLTDEYGLSSVDPSPLSAAGVTFLAFLLCGIVPLIPFAFSLPSPFTVSIVMTGAVFLSIGAAKSLWSLAPWWRSALETLLIGSAASSLAYVVGVLLQGLA
;
A
#
# COMPACT_ATOMS: atom_id res chain seq x y z
N MET A 1 18.57 23.29 5.77
CA MET A 1 17.26 22.79 5.33
C MET A 1 16.25 23.23 6.39
N PRO A 2 15.08 23.79 6.02
CA PRO A 2 14.03 24.02 6.99
C PRO A 2 13.58 22.66 7.56
N LEU A 3 13.27 22.63 8.86
CA LEU A 3 12.69 21.44 9.49
C LEU A 3 11.29 21.21 8.93
N GLU A 4 10.91 19.94 8.79
CA GLU A 4 9.64 19.51 8.22
C GLU A 4 8.45 19.86 9.12
N HIS A 5 8.69 20.02 10.43
CA HIS A 5 7.68 20.38 11.42
C HIS A 5 8.29 21.10 12.63
N SER A 6 7.45 21.78 13.40
CA SER A 6 7.86 22.37 14.68
C SER A 6 8.20 21.29 15.73
N HIS A 7 9.13 21.65 16.63
CA HIS A 7 9.54 20.88 17.80
C HIS A 7 9.20 21.62 19.11
N ASP A 8 8.27 22.57 19.05
CA ASP A 8 7.72 23.21 20.24
C ASP A 8 6.87 22.20 21.02
N ALA A 9 6.83 22.34 22.36
CA ALA A 9 6.19 21.38 23.25
C ALA A 9 4.72 21.09 22.86
N ASP A 10 3.95 22.13 22.54
CA ASP A 10 2.55 22.00 22.13
C ASP A 10 2.43 21.24 20.80
N ALA A 11 3.29 21.56 19.82
CA ALA A 11 3.29 20.87 18.53
C ALA A 11 3.65 19.38 18.65
N ILE A 12 4.57 19.05 19.58
CA ILE A 12 4.91 17.66 19.90
C ILE A 12 3.71 16.96 20.55
N ALA A 13 3.08 17.59 21.54
CA ALA A 13 1.94 17.03 22.25
C ALA A 13 0.78 16.74 21.29
N THR A 14 0.43 17.67 20.41
CA THR A 14 -0.60 17.46 19.38
C THR A 14 -0.24 16.30 18.46
N ARG A 15 1.00 16.25 17.94
CA ARG A 15 1.42 15.18 17.03
C ARG A 15 1.39 13.79 17.66
N LEU A 16 1.76 13.67 18.94
CA LEU A 16 1.73 12.41 19.66
C LEU A 16 0.29 12.01 20.07
N ALA A 17 -0.57 12.99 20.34
CA ALA A 17 -1.98 12.78 20.66
C ALA A 17 -2.83 12.34 19.46
N ASP A 18 -2.52 12.86 18.26
CA ASP A 18 -3.24 12.53 17.02
C ASP A 18 -3.04 11.05 16.58
N GLY A 19 -2.11 10.32 17.23
CA GLY A 19 -1.75 8.97 16.86
C GLY A 19 -0.98 8.92 15.54
N GLY A 20 -0.23 7.85 15.31
CA GLY A 20 0.53 7.70 14.07
C GLY A 20 -0.38 7.84 12.84
N HIS A 21 0.00 8.69 11.88
CA HIS A 21 -0.80 8.88 10.67
C HIS A 21 -0.74 7.62 9.80
N ARG A 22 -1.90 6.98 9.55
CA ARG A 22 -1.99 5.95 8.53
C ARG A 22 -1.87 6.59 7.15
N SER A 23 -0.82 6.23 6.42
CA SER A 23 -0.70 6.64 5.02
C SER A 23 -1.26 5.58 4.09
N TYR A 24 -2.35 5.90 3.40
CA TYR A 24 -2.91 5.07 2.32
C TYR A 24 -2.21 5.31 0.97
N LEU A 25 -1.19 6.16 0.93
CA LEU A 25 -0.46 6.41 -0.31
C LEU A 25 0.24 5.13 -0.81
N ARG A 26 0.51 4.13 0.05
CA ARG A 26 1.09 2.84 -0.33
C ARG A 26 0.07 2.07 -1.16
N ASP A 27 -1.16 1.98 -0.64
CA ASP A 27 -2.28 1.32 -1.30
C ASP A 27 -2.63 2.03 -2.62
N PHE A 28 -2.55 3.37 -2.64
CA PHE A 28 -2.77 4.16 -3.86
C PHE A 28 -1.69 3.91 -4.91
N VAL A 29 -0.40 3.99 -4.55
CA VAL A 29 0.71 3.75 -5.48
C VAL A 29 0.66 2.31 -5.99
N TYR A 30 0.39 1.35 -5.09
CA TYR A 30 0.27 -0.06 -5.43
C TYR A 30 -0.86 -0.31 -6.45
N GLY A 31 -2.09 0.14 -6.14
CA GLY A 31 -3.23 0.02 -7.05
C GLY A 31 -3.07 0.80 -8.35
N GLY A 32 -2.48 1.99 -8.29
CA GLY A 32 -2.27 2.84 -9.46
C GLY A 32 -1.27 2.25 -10.46
N ILE A 33 -0.14 1.72 -9.97
CA ILE A 33 0.83 1.04 -10.85
C ILE A 33 0.16 -0.16 -11.52
N ASP A 34 -0.44 -1.04 -10.72
CA ASP A 34 -1.01 -2.30 -11.25
C ASP A 34 -2.15 -2.02 -12.24
N GLY A 35 -3.04 -1.08 -11.91
CA GLY A 35 -4.15 -0.68 -12.79
C GLY A 35 -3.69 -0.14 -14.13
N SER A 36 -2.67 0.71 -14.16
CA SER A 36 -2.10 1.20 -15.41
C SER A 36 -1.35 0.12 -16.20
N VAL A 37 -0.57 -0.73 -15.52
CA VAL A 37 0.22 -1.79 -16.18
C VAL A 37 -0.70 -2.85 -16.79
N THR A 38 -1.62 -3.42 -16.01
CA THR A 38 -2.50 -4.51 -16.45
C THR A 38 -3.46 -4.05 -17.54
N THR A 39 -4.09 -2.88 -17.37
CA THR A 39 -5.02 -2.37 -18.38
C THR A 39 -4.31 -2.01 -19.68
N PHE A 40 -3.13 -1.39 -19.62
CA PHE A 40 -2.35 -1.11 -20.82
C PHE A 40 -1.78 -2.38 -21.46
N ALA A 41 -1.44 -3.40 -20.69
CA ALA A 41 -1.06 -4.71 -21.23
C ALA A 41 -2.21 -5.34 -22.04
N VAL A 42 -3.46 -5.24 -21.57
CA VAL A 42 -4.64 -5.67 -22.35
C VAL A 42 -4.76 -4.87 -23.65
N VAL A 43 -4.66 -3.54 -23.58
CA VAL A 43 -4.67 -2.67 -24.77
C VAL A 43 -3.59 -3.10 -25.77
N ALA A 44 -2.36 -3.27 -25.30
CA ALA A 44 -1.22 -3.66 -26.12
C ALA A 44 -1.39 -5.06 -26.74
N GLY A 45 -1.92 -6.03 -25.98
CA GLY A 45 -2.20 -7.37 -26.50
C GLY A 45 -3.28 -7.38 -27.59
N VAL A 46 -4.36 -6.64 -27.39
CA VAL A 46 -5.46 -6.53 -28.37
C VAL A 46 -4.99 -5.83 -29.65
N GLU A 47 -4.21 -4.76 -29.51
CA GLU A 47 -3.59 -4.05 -30.65
C GLU A 47 -2.53 -4.91 -31.36
N GLY A 48 -1.73 -5.66 -30.62
CA GLY A 48 -0.77 -6.62 -31.17
C GLY A 48 -1.44 -7.72 -31.98
N ALA A 49 -2.64 -8.16 -31.56
CA ALA A 49 -3.47 -9.10 -32.31
C ALA A 49 -4.19 -8.44 -33.52
N GLY A 50 -4.08 -7.12 -33.71
CA GLY A 50 -4.72 -6.40 -34.82
C GLY A 50 -6.25 -6.34 -34.71
N LEU A 51 -6.79 -6.42 -33.49
CA LEU A 51 -8.23 -6.38 -33.25
C LEU A 51 -8.77 -4.94 -33.22
N SER A 52 -10.10 -4.80 -33.31
CA SER A 52 -10.73 -3.48 -33.38
C SER A 52 -10.70 -2.72 -32.05
N SER A 53 -10.77 -1.38 -32.11
CA SER A 53 -10.87 -0.53 -30.92
C SER A 53 -12.09 -0.84 -30.03
N GLY A 54 -13.16 -1.40 -30.60
CA GLY A 54 -14.30 -1.88 -29.81
C GLY A 54 -13.91 -3.05 -28.89
N VAL A 55 -13.07 -3.96 -29.37
CA VAL A 55 -12.55 -5.08 -28.55
C VAL A 55 -11.62 -4.54 -27.46
N VAL A 56 -10.79 -3.53 -27.77
CA VAL A 56 -9.93 -2.86 -26.77
C VAL A 56 -10.77 -2.30 -25.62
N LEU A 57 -11.87 -1.61 -25.93
CA LEU A 57 -12.73 -1.03 -24.91
C LEU A 57 -13.47 -2.08 -24.10
N ILE A 58 -14.01 -3.13 -24.74
CA ILE A 58 -14.73 -4.20 -24.06
C ILE A 58 -13.81 -4.94 -23.10
N LEU A 59 -12.67 -5.45 -23.61
CA LEU A 59 -11.74 -6.22 -22.80
C LEU A 59 -11.02 -5.34 -21.78
N GLY A 60 -10.61 -4.13 -22.16
CA GLY A 60 -9.95 -3.19 -21.27
C GLY A 60 -10.83 -2.76 -20.11
N LEU A 61 -12.11 -2.44 -20.36
CA LEU A 61 -13.03 -2.04 -19.29
C LEU A 61 -13.44 -3.23 -18.41
N ALA A 62 -13.67 -4.40 -19.01
CA ALA A 62 -13.96 -5.62 -18.26
C ALA A 62 -12.79 -5.98 -17.32
N ASN A 63 -11.56 -5.94 -17.85
CA ASN A 63 -10.34 -6.14 -17.07
C ASN A 63 -10.20 -5.11 -15.96
N LEU A 64 -10.36 -3.82 -16.30
CA LEU A 64 -10.22 -2.71 -15.35
C LEU A 64 -11.12 -2.88 -14.10
N VAL A 65 -12.38 -3.27 -14.30
CA VAL A 65 -13.33 -3.46 -13.20
C VAL A 65 -13.07 -4.77 -12.46
N ALA A 66 -12.88 -5.87 -13.18
CA ALA A 66 -12.72 -7.20 -12.58
C ALA A 66 -11.40 -7.32 -11.80
N ASP A 67 -10.27 -6.94 -12.40
CA ASP A 67 -8.96 -7.00 -11.77
C ASP A 67 -8.87 -5.99 -10.64
N GLY A 68 -9.39 -4.78 -10.84
CA GLY A 68 -9.44 -3.77 -9.79
C GLY A 68 -10.20 -4.28 -8.57
N PHE A 69 -11.36 -4.91 -8.75
CA PHE A 69 -12.13 -5.49 -7.66
C PHE A 69 -11.37 -6.64 -6.99
N SER A 70 -10.78 -7.55 -7.78
CA SER A 70 -9.98 -8.68 -7.28
C SER A 70 -8.81 -8.22 -6.42
N MET A 71 -8.09 -7.20 -6.88
CA MET A 71 -6.96 -6.60 -6.15
C MET A 71 -7.43 -5.92 -4.87
N ALA A 72 -8.53 -5.17 -4.91
CA ALA A 72 -9.12 -4.53 -3.74
C ALA A 72 -9.58 -5.56 -2.70
N ALA A 73 -10.23 -6.65 -3.13
CA ALA A 73 -10.64 -7.75 -2.27
C ALA A 73 -9.44 -8.50 -1.67
N SER A 74 -8.35 -8.63 -2.43
CA SER A 74 -7.09 -9.22 -1.96
C SER A 74 -6.43 -8.34 -0.89
N ASN A 75 -6.36 -7.02 -1.12
CA ASN A 75 -5.81 -6.08 -0.11
C ASN A 75 -6.71 -5.98 1.14
N TYR A 76 -8.04 -6.03 0.96
CA TYR A 76 -8.99 -6.16 2.07
C TYR A 76 -8.68 -7.38 2.92
N SER A 77 -8.61 -8.56 2.30
CA SER A 77 -8.39 -9.83 3.00
C SER A 77 -7.04 -9.87 3.70
N GLY A 78 -5.98 -9.35 3.07
CA GLY A 78 -4.67 -9.22 3.68
C GLY A 78 -4.70 -8.31 4.91
N THR A 79 -5.23 -7.10 4.76
CA THR A 79 -5.34 -6.13 5.86
C THR A 79 -6.28 -6.63 6.98
N LYS A 80 -7.33 -7.39 6.64
CA LYS A 80 -8.24 -8.00 7.60
C LYS A 80 -7.54 -9.12 8.39
N THR A 81 -6.69 -9.90 7.74
CA THR A 81 -5.87 -10.91 8.41
C THR A 81 -4.92 -10.27 9.43
N GLU A 82 -4.29 -9.14 9.09
CA GLU A 82 -3.46 -8.37 10.03
C GLU A 82 -4.28 -7.85 11.23
N LEU A 83 -5.51 -7.39 10.99
CA LEU A 83 -6.41 -6.93 12.06
C LEU A 83 -6.83 -8.10 12.97
N ASP A 84 -7.21 -9.23 12.38
CA ASP A 84 -7.66 -10.42 13.11
C ASP A 84 -6.53 -11.03 13.95
N ASP A 85 -5.29 -11.04 13.42
CA ASP A 85 -4.13 -11.50 14.18
C ASP A 85 -3.80 -10.57 15.35
N ARG A 86 -3.89 -9.25 15.15
CA ARG A 86 -3.74 -8.27 16.23
C ARG A 86 -4.78 -8.47 17.32
N ASP A 87 -6.05 -8.63 16.96
CA ASP A 87 -7.14 -8.85 17.91
C ASP A 87 -6.93 -10.16 18.70
N ARG A 88 -6.51 -11.23 18.00
CA ARG A 88 -6.14 -12.52 18.63
C ARG A 88 -5.01 -12.36 19.64
N ILE A 89 -3.91 -11.69 19.27
CA ILE A 89 -2.76 -11.48 20.17
C ILE A 89 -3.20 -10.63 21.37
N ARG A 90 -4.01 -9.60 21.15
CA ARG A 90 -4.57 -8.78 22.23
C ARG A 90 -5.38 -9.60 23.23
N GLU A 91 -6.18 -10.57 22.77
CA GLU A 91 -6.92 -11.48 23.68
C GLU A 91 -5.99 -12.42 24.46
N ILE A 92 -4.91 -12.91 23.82
CA ILE A 92 -3.87 -13.71 24.46
C ILE A 92 -3.21 -12.91 25.58
N GLU A 93 -2.80 -11.68 25.28
CA GLU A 93 -2.17 -10.76 26.22
C GLU A 93 -3.08 -10.40 27.40
N GLN A 94 -4.36 -10.20 27.10
CA GLN A 94 -5.38 -10.01 28.14
C GLN A 94 -5.53 -11.24 29.03
N LYS A 95 -5.41 -12.44 28.48
CA LYS A 95 -5.43 -13.67 29.27
C LYS A 95 -4.16 -13.81 30.11
N HIS A 96 -2.98 -13.58 29.56
CA HIS A 96 -1.73 -13.75 30.29
C HIS A 96 -1.62 -12.81 31.49
N ILE A 97 -1.82 -11.51 31.30
CA ILE A 97 -1.76 -10.55 32.42
C ILE A 97 -2.83 -10.84 33.50
N ARG A 98 -3.93 -11.54 33.17
CA ARG A 98 -4.91 -11.99 34.18
C ARG A 98 -4.46 -13.23 34.95
N LEU A 99 -3.75 -14.15 34.29
CA LEU A 99 -3.40 -15.45 34.85
C LEU A 99 -2.00 -15.47 35.49
N GLU A 100 -1.06 -14.72 34.93
CA GLU A 100 0.35 -14.66 35.33
C GLU A 100 0.87 -13.21 35.32
N PRO A 101 0.30 -12.31 36.16
CA PRO A 101 0.64 -10.89 36.13
C PRO A 101 2.10 -10.60 36.50
N ASP A 102 2.73 -11.44 37.32
CA ASP A 102 4.12 -11.22 37.75
C ASP A 102 5.11 -11.60 36.64
N GLY A 103 4.83 -12.68 35.89
CA GLY A 103 5.57 -13.01 34.67
C GLY A 103 5.46 -11.91 33.61
N GLU A 104 4.26 -11.43 33.33
CA GLU A 104 4.04 -10.37 32.34
C GLU A 104 4.71 -9.03 32.73
N ARG A 105 4.82 -8.74 34.04
CA ARG A 105 5.60 -7.57 34.51
C ARG A 105 7.10 -7.76 34.29
N GLU A 106 7.59 -8.98 34.43
CA GLU A 106 8.98 -9.32 34.12
C GLU A 106 9.28 -9.16 32.63
N GLU A 107 8.35 -9.49 31.75
CA GLU A 107 8.50 -9.22 30.31
C GLU A 107 8.63 -7.72 30.01
N VAL A 108 7.74 -6.90 30.59
CA VAL A 108 7.85 -5.42 30.50
C VAL A 108 9.20 -4.93 31.03
N ARG A 109 9.68 -5.48 32.16
CA ARG A 109 10.99 -5.13 32.73
C ARG A 109 12.12 -5.42 31.75
N GLN A 110 12.12 -6.60 31.12
CA GLN A 110 13.16 -6.97 30.15
C GLN A 110 13.09 -6.12 28.87
N ILE A 111 11.88 -5.83 28.36
CA ILE A 111 11.68 -4.92 27.23
C ILE A 111 12.26 -3.54 27.52
N LEU A 112 11.93 -2.96 28.67
CA LEU A 112 12.42 -1.63 29.05
C LEU A 112 13.93 -1.62 29.35
N ALA A 113 14.46 -2.69 29.96
CA ALA A 113 15.89 -2.85 30.15
C ALA A 113 16.64 -2.92 28.81
N ALA A 114 16.09 -3.62 27.80
CA ALA A 114 16.65 -3.66 26.45
C ALA A 114 16.63 -2.28 25.75
N LYS A 115 15.71 -1.39 26.14
CA LYS A 115 15.68 0.02 25.72
C LYS A 115 16.67 0.92 26.47
N GLY A 116 17.43 0.36 27.42
CA GLY A 116 18.50 1.05 28.15
C GLY A 116 18.10 1.58 29.53
N LEU A 117 16.91 1.26 30.04
CA LEU A 117 16.50 1.62 31.40
C LEU A 117 17.20 0.71 32.43
N SER A 118 17.54 1.25 33.60
CA SER A 118 18.16 0.47 34.69
C SER A 118 17.88 1.07 36.07
N GLY A 119 18.14 0.29 37.12
CA GLY A 119 18.01 0.72 38.51
C GLY A 119 16.57 1.11 38.88
N THR A 120 16.43 2.14 39.71
CA THR A 120 15.11 2.62 40.16
C THR A 120 14.26 3.15 38.99
N THR A 121 14.88 3.78 38.00
CA THR A 121 14.16 4.29 36.81
C THR A 121 13.48 3.17 36.02
N LEU A 122 14.09 1.99 35.96
CA LEU A 122 13.47 0.82 35.34
C LEU A 122 12.24 0.38 36.11
N GLU A 123 12.36 0.19 37.43
CA GLU A 123 11.24 -0.27 38.25
C GLU A 123 10.09 0.74 38.27
N ASP A 124 10.38 2.04 38.39
CA ASP A 124 9.38 3.11 38.31
C ASP A 124 8.65 3.12 36.96
N ALA A 125 9.38 2.86 35.85
CA ALA A 125 8.79 2.78 34.51
C ALA A 125 7.94 1.53 34.33
N VAL A 126 8.38 0.38 34.84
CA VAL A 126 7.60 -0.87 34.84
C VAL A 126 6.30 -0.66 35.62
N GLU A 127 6.36 -0.07 36.81
CA GLU A 127 5.17 0.23 37.61
C GLU A 127 4.23 1.18 36.87
N ALA A 128 4.75 2.28 36.30
CA ALA A 128 3.96 3.25 35.56
C ALA A 128 3.25 2.62 34.35
N VAL A 129 3.97 1.86 33.52
CA VAL A 129 3.41 1.20 32.32
C VAL A 129 2.37 0.14 32.71
N THR A 130 2.66 -0.67 33.74
CA THR A 130 1.79 -1.79 34.13
C THR A 130 0.61 -1.37 35.00
N SER A 131 0.59 -0.11 35.47
CA SER A 131 -0.54 0.47 36.20
C SER A 131 -1.77 0.73 35.32
N ASP A 132 -1.58 1.00 34.03
CA ASP A 132 -2.64 1.15 33.04
C ASP A 132 -2.69 -0.04 32.10
N ARG A 133 -3.83 -0.75 32.12
CA ARG A 133 -4.00 -2.00 31.40
C ARG A 133 -3.85 -1.83 29.89
N GLU A 134 -4.32 -0.71 29.35
CA GLU A 134 -4.30 -0.45 27.91
C GLU A 134 -2.88 -0.13 27.44
N THR A 135 -2.14 0.67 28.22
CA THR A 135 -0.75 1.02 27.95
C THR A 135 0.14 -0.23 28.04
N TRP A 136 -0.08 -1.08 29.03
CA TRP A 136 0.62 -2.36 29.16
C TRP A 136 0.40 -3.24 27.92
N ILE A 137 -0.85 -3.50 27.53
CA ILE A 137 -1.17 -4.30 26.33
C ILE A 137 -0.54 -3.67 25.08
N ARG A 138 -0.65 -2.34 24.91
CA ARG A 138 -0.10 -1.64 23.74
C ARG A 138 1.42 -1.79 23.65
N LEU A 139 2.12 -1.74 24.79
CA LEU A 139 3.56 -2.00 24.86
C LEU A 139 3.84 -3.43 24.39
N MET A 140 3.16 -4.44 24.93
CA MET A 140 3.39 -5.84 24.56
C MET A 140 3.10 -6.09 23.07
N LEU A 141 1.98 -5.60 22.54
CA LEU A 141 1.66 -5.71 21.11
C LEU A 141 2.76 -5.12 20.20
N THR A 142 3.39 -4.01 20.62
CA THR A 142 4.36 -3.31 19.79
C THR A 142 5.79 -3.85 19.99
N ASP A 143 6.19 -4.11 21.23
CA ASP A 143 7.57 -4.40 21.61
C ASP A 143 7.87 -5.90 21.73
N GLU A 144 6.90 -6.73 22.09
CA GLU A 144 7.06 -8.19 22.13
C GLU A 144 6.71 -8.81 20.77
N TYR A 145 5.52 -8.48 20.24
CA TYR A 145 5.00 -9.06 18.99
C TYR A 145 5.39 -8.27 17.73
N GLY A 146 6.00 -7.09 17.87
CA GLY A 146 6.43 -6.27 16.74
C GLY A 146 5.30 -5.71 15.89
N LEU A 147 4.07 -5.64 16.41
CA LEU A 147 2.91 -5.14 15.66
C LEU A 147 2.97 -3.62 15.50
N SER A 148 2.39 -3.11 14.42
CA SER A 148 2.20 -1.67 14.21
C SER A 148 1.38 -1.06 15.35
N SER A 149 1.75 0.15 15.78
CA SER A 149 0.97 0.93 16.76
C SER A 149 -0.34 1.51 16.20
N VAL A 150 -0.59 1.35 14.89
CA VAL A 150 -1.78 1.87 14.18
C VAL A 150 -2.63 0.70 13.67
N ASP A 151 -3.89 0.59 14.13
CA ASP A 151 -4.82 -0.54 13.92
C ASP A 151 -5.28 -0.70 12.48
N PRO A 152 -5.01 -1.79 11.74
CA PRO A 152 -5.30 -1.93 10.30
C PRO A 152 -6.73 -1.50 9.90
N SER A 153 -6.91 -0.90 8.72
CA SER A 153 -8.24 -0.51 8.20
C SER A 153 -8.51 -1.19 6.85
N PRO A 154 -9.13 -2.38 6.86
CA PRO A 154 -9.31 -3.18 5.65
C PRO A 154 -10.15 -2.48 4.57
N LEU A 155 -11.26 -1.85 4.97
CA LEU A 155 -12.15 -1.17 4.03
C LEU A 155 -11.48 0.04 3.37
N SER A 156 -10.72 0.83 4.14
CA SER A 156 -10.01 1.98 3.60
C SER A 156 -8.88 1.56 2.66
N ALA A 157 -8.09 0.54 3.04
CA ALA A 157 -7.01 0.01 2.21
C ALA A 157 -7.56 -0.50 0.86
N ALA A 158 -8.62 -1.29 0.90
CA ALA A 158 -9.30 -1.81 -0.29
C ALA A 158 -9.89 -0.69 -1.17
N GLY A 159 -10.59 0.27 -0.56
CA GLY A 159 -11.21 1.38 -1.28
C GLY A 159 -10.19 2.28 -1.98
N VAL A 160 -9.09 2.61 -1.31
CA VAL A 160 -8.00 3.41 -1.91
C VAL A 160 -7.31 2.64 -3.04
N THR A 161 -7.05 1.35 -2.85
CA THR A 161 -6.48 0.48 -3.89
C THR A 161 -7.37 0.45 -5.13
N PHE A 162 -8.67 0.20 -4.93
CA PHE A 162 -9.65 0.11 -6.02
C PHE A 162 -9.75 1.43 -6.79
N LEU A 163 -9.86 2.54 -6.06
CA LEU A 163 -9.98 3.86 -6.68
C LEU A 163 -8.73 4.22 -7.46
N ALA A 164 -7.54 3.97 -6.91
CA ALA A 164 -6.28 4.20 -7.61
C ALA A 164 -6.16 3.36 -8.88
N PHE A 165 -6.55 2.08 -8.80
CA PHE A 165 -6.58 1.16 -9.94
C PHE A 165 -7.47 1.67 -11.06
N LEU A 166 -8.70 2.08 -10.74
CA LEU A 166 -9.63 2.62 -11.73
C LEU A 166 -9.13 3.93 -12.34
N LEU A 167 -8.68 4.89 -11.51
CA LEU A 167 -8.25 6.21 -11.96
C LEU A 167 -7.01 6.15 -12.85
N CYS A 168 -6.05 5.28 -12.53
CA CYS A 168 -4.82 5.14 -13.31
C CYS A 168 -5.01 4.18 -14.49
N GLY A 169 -5.82 3.13 -14.32
CA GLY A 169 -6.09 2.11 -15.33
C GLY A 169 -7.09 2.52 -16.41
N ILE A 170 -7.91 3.55 -16.20
CA ILE A 170 -8.78 4.09 -17.26
C ILE A 170 -8.00 4.87 -18.33
N VAL A 171 -6.85 5.44 -17.96
CA VAL A 171 -6.06 6.32 -18.83
C VAL A 171 -5.70 5.72 -20.19
N PRO A 172 -5.19 4.46 -20.27
CA PRO A 172 -4.92 3.79 -21.53
C PRO A 172 -6.15 3.65 -22.47
N LEU A 173 -7.36 3.65 -21.94
CA LEU A 173 -8.61 3.44 -22.69
C LEU A 173 -9.19 4.75 -23.26
N ILE A 174 -8.83 5.90 -22.68
CA ILE A 174 -9.35 7.21 -23.08
C ILE A 174 -9.20 7.47 -24.59
N PRO A 175 -8.03 7.25 -25.22
CA PRO A 175 -7.86 7.53 -26.66
C PRO A 175 -8.78 6.71 -27.56
N PHE A 176 -9.06 5.46 -27.17
CA PHE A 176 -9.97 4.57 -27.88
C PHE A 176 -11.42 4.99 -27.69
N ALA A 177 -11.80 5.37 -26.47
CA ALA A 177 -13.16 5.80 -26.15
C ALA A 177 -13.59 7.05 -26.93
N PHE A 178 -12.66 7.99 -27.12
CA PHE A 178 -12.90 9.23 -27.87
C PHE A 178 -12.56 9.15 -29.37
N SER A 179 -12.18 7.96 -29.88
CA SER A 179 -11.81 7.76 -31.28
C SER A 179 -10.75 8.75 -31.78
N LEU A 180 -9.73 9.01 -30.96
CA LEU A 180 -8.66 9.96 -31.31
C LEU A 180 -7.86 9.45 -32.52
N PRO A 181 -7.22 10.35 -33.29
CA PRO A 181 -6.26 9.94 -34.30
C PRO A 181 -5.12 9.14 -33.67
N SER A 182 -4.74 8.00 -34.27
CA SER A 182 -3.69 7.10 -33.75
C SER A 182 -3.88 6.73 -32.26
N PRO A 183 -5.02 6.11 -31.88
CA PRO A 183 -5.40 5.95 -30.47
C PRO A 183 -4.37 5.14 -29.67
N PHE A 184 -3.74 4.15 -30.28
CA PHE A 184 -2.69 3.36 -29.64
C PHE A 184 -1.44 4.19 -29.30
N THR A 185 -0.96 5.03 -30.22
CA THR A 185 0.19 5.90 -29.97
C THR A 185 -0.09 6.91 -28.87
N VAL A 186 -1.28 7.50 -28.86
CA VAL A 186 -1.71 8.41 -27.79
C VAL A 186 -1.80 7.66 -26.45
N SER A 187 -2.31 6.43 -26.46
CA SER A 187 -2.39 5.56 -25.27
C SER A 187 -1.01 5.24 -24.68
N ILE A 188 -0.02 4.92 -25.51
CA ILE A 188 1.38 4.75 -25.08
C ILE A 188 1.89 5.98 -24.34
N VAL A 189 1.72 7.18 -24.94
CA VAL A 189 2.24 8.43 -24.36
C VAL A 189 1.54 8.76 -23.04
N MET A 190 0.21 8.65 -22.99
CA MET A 190 -0.57 8.92 -21.78
C MET A 190 -0.22 7.94 -20.66
N THR A 191 -0.11 6.65 -20.97
CA THR A 191 0.24 5.62 -19.98
C THR A 191 1.68 5.79 -19.49
N GLY A 192 2.61 6.11 -20.39
CA GLY A 192 3.99 6.44 -20.03
C GLY A 192 4.08 7.64 -19.08
N ALA A 193 3.27 8.68 -19.30
CA ALA A 193 3.17 9.81 -18.39
C ALA A 193 2.61 9.40 -17.01
N VAL A 194 1.64 8.50 -16.96
CA VAL A 194 1.11 7.95 -15.70
C VAL A 194 2.19 7.15 -14.95
N PHE A 195 2.93 6.26 -15.63
CA PHE A 195 4.03 5.52 -15.00
C PHE A 195 5.10 6.44 -14.42
N LEU A 196 5.50 7.47 -15.17
CA LEU A 196 6.45 8.47 -14.69
C LEU A 196 5.91 9.24 -13.48
N SER A 197 4.63 9.61 -13.51
CA SER A 197 3.98 10.35 -12.41
C SER A 197 3.88 9.51 -11.14
N ILE A 198 3.45 8.26 -11.24
CA ILE A 198 3.33 7.37 -10.08
C ILE A 198 4.72 6.98 -9.54
N GLY A 199 5.69 6.70 -10.43
CA GLY A 199 7.05 6.43 -10.01
C GLY A 199 7.74 7.64 -9.38
N ALA A 200 7.45 8.86 -9.82
CA ALA A 200 7.88 10.07 -9.14
C ALA A 200 7.21 10.22 -7.76
N ALA A 201 5.91 9.93 -7.63
CA ALA A 201 5.22 9.94 -6.35
C ALA A 201 5.79 8.91 -5.36
N LYS A 202 6.16 7.70 -5.82
CA LYS A 202 6.85 6.67 -5.03
C LYS A 202 8.15 7.20 -4.40
N SER A 203 8.84 8.14 -5.04
CA SER A 203 10.09 8.71 -4.53
C SER A 203 9.92 9.61 -3.30
N LEU A 204 8.70 10.02 -2.95
CA LEU A 204 8.44 10.76 -1.71
C LEU A 204 8.82 9.95 -0.45
N TRP A 205 8.97 8.63 -0.57
CA TRP A 205 9.38 7.74 0.52
C TRP A 205 10.72 7.06 0.32
N SER A 206 11.42 7.42 -0.75
CA SER A 206 12.73 6.87 -1.05
C SER A 206 13.77 7.97 -0.97
N LEU A 207 14.92 7.64 -0.42
CA LEU A 207 16.12 8.47 -0.57
C LEU A 207 16.63 8.46 -2.03
N ALA A 208 16.07 7.60 -2.90
CA ALA A 208 16.37 7.58 -4.31
C ALA A 208 15.78 8.81 -5.03
N PRO A 209 16.50 9.40 -6.00
CA PRO A 209 15.98 10.52 -6.76
C PRO A 209 14.76 10.11 -7.59
N TRP A 210 13.79 11.02 -7.71
CA TRP A 210 12.49 10.78 -8.35
C TRP A 210 12.55 10.16 -9.74
N TRP A 211 13.55 10.55 -10.54
CA TRP A 211 13.71 10.07 -11.91
C TRP A 211 14.07 8.58 -11.95
N ARG A 212 14.76 8.02 -10.95
CA ARG A 212 15.08 6.59 -10.90
C ARG A 212 13.83 5.76 -10.66
N SER A 213 13.01 6.15 -9.67
CA SER A 213 11.73 5.49 -9.38
C SER A 213 10.75 5.62 -10.54
N ALA A 214 10.71 6.77 -11.21
CA ALA A 214 9.93 6.98 -12.43
C ALA A 214 10.35 6.07 -13.58
N LEU A 215 11.66 5.97 -13.84
CA LEU A 215 12.20 5.08 -14.88
C LEU A 215 11.98 3.60 -14.56
N GLU A 216 12.14 3.19 -13.29
CA GLU A 216 11.87 1.82 -12.85
C GLU A 216 10.42 1.42 -13.17
N THR A 217 9.45 2.24 -12.76
CA THR A 217 8.02 1.98 -13.05
C THR A 217 7.75 1.97 -14.55
N LEU A 218 8.32 2.90 -15.31
CA LEU A 218 8.17 2.95 -16.76
C LEU A 218 8.75 1.70 -17.44
N LEU A 219 9.92 1.22 -17.01
CA LEU A 219 10.56 0.03 -17.57
C LEU A 219 9.76 -1.24 -17.27
N ILE A 220 9.28 -1.41 -16.04
CA ILE A 220 8.44 -2.54 -15.66
C ILE A 220 7.14 -2.56 -16.48
N GLY A 221 6.45 -1.41 -16.56
CA GLY A 221 5.23 -1.29 -17.36
C GLY A 221 5.47 -1.54 -18.84
N SER A 222 6.54 -0.96 -19.40
CA SER A 222 6.91 -1.16 -20.81
C SER A 222 7.24 -2.62 -21.11
N ALA A 223 7.93 -3.33 -20.20
CA ALA A 223 8.24 -4.74 -20.36
C ALA A 223 6.98 -5.60 -20.34
N ALA A 224 6.07 -5.38 -19.38
CA ALA A 224 4.80 -6.10 -19.28
C ALA A 224 3.93 -5.90 -20.54
N SER A 225 3.78 -4.66 -21.00
CA SER A 225 2.99 -4.36 -22.20
C SER A 225 3.64 -4.87 -23.49
N SER A 226 4.97 -4.88 -23.57
CA SER A 226 5.69 -5.48 -24.70
C SER A 226 5.48 -6.99 -24.77
N LEU A 227 5.50 -7.68 -23.61
CA LEU A 227 5.18 -9.11 -23.55
C LEU A 227 3.75 -9.38 -24.03
N ALA A 228 2.78 -8.59 -23.56
CA ALA A 228 1.39 -8.74 -23.99
C ALA A 228 1.21 -8.46 -25.49
N TYR A 229 1.85 -7.41 -26.02
CA TYR A 229 1.84 -7.09 -27.45
C TYR A 229 2.41 -8.23 -28.29
N VAL A 230 3.57 -8.78 -27.91
CA VAL A 230 4.20 -9.91 -28.62
C VAL A 230 3.31 -11.14 -28.60
N VAL A 231 2.70 -11.46 -27.45
CA VAL A 231 1.71 -12.55 -27.36
C VAL A 231 0.52 -12.29 -28.31
N GLY A 232 0.02 -11.06 -28.35
CA GLY A 232 -1.02 -10.65 -29.29
C GLY A 232 -0.64 -10.90 -30.75
N VAL A 233 0.56 -10.48 -31.15
CA VAL A 233 1.10 -10.70 -32.51
C VAL A 233 1.22 -12.18 -32.83
N LEU A 234 1.75 -12.98 -31.91
CA LEU A 234 1.92 -14.43 -32.11
C LEU A 234 0.58 -15.16 -32.26
N LEU A 235 -0.46 -14.68 -31.58
CA LEU A 235 -1.79 -15.28 -31.59
C LEU A 235 -2.74 -14.64 -32.62
N GLN A 236 -2.28 -13.67 -33.41
CA GLN A 236 -3.10 -12.95 -34.39
C GLN A 236 -3.86 -13.88 -35.37
N GLY A 237 -3.29 -15.04 -35.71
CA GLY A 237 -3.92 -16.02 -36.61
C GLY A 237 -5.01 -16.91 -35.99
N LEU A 238 -5.32 -16.75 -34.69
CA LEU A 238 -6.36 -17.51 -34.00
C LEU A 238 -7.74 -16.83 -33.99
N ALA A 239 -7.80 -15.53 -34.32
CA ALA A 239 -9.00 -14.70 -34.23
C ALA A 239 -9.68 -14.46 -35.59
#